data_AF-A0A6P2I7S0-F1
#
_entry.id   AF-A0A6P2I7S0-F1
#
_cell.length_a   1.000
_cell.length_b   1.000
_cell.length_c   1.000
_cell.angle_alpha   90.00
_cell.angle_beta   90.00
_cell.angle_gamma   90.00
#
_symmetry.space_group_name_H-M   'P 1'
#
loop_
_entity.id
_entity.type
_entity.pdbx_description
1 polymer ?
#
loop_
_entity_poly.entity_id
_entity_poly.type
_entity_poly.pdbx_seq_one_letter_code
_entity_poly.pdbx_strand_id
1 'polypeptide(L)'
;MRRGRECSAEISILLKWHFTPSSPAIGLTRIALTDDERAGRELVVEWMRDLDLDVQVDRIGNILGTLRSASGDGSERPLMMGSHIDTVTNAGALDGCYGVLAGLAVERAFRRAGRRMADAIAWPTKNGAVRR
;
A
#
# COMPACT_ATOMS: atom_id res chain seq x y z
N MET A 1 5.22 21.49 8.42
CA MET A 1 6.32 20.60 8.00
C MET A 1 6.24 19.33 8.85
N ARG A 2 5.48 18.31 8.41
CA ARG A 2 5.30 17.07 9.18
C ARG A 2 6.58 16.23 9.04
N ARG A 3 7.23 15.91 10.16
CA ARG A 3 8.42 15.04 10.20
C ARG A 3 8.04 13.69 9.60
N GLY A 4 8.75 13.26 8.55
CA GLY A 4 8.47 11.99 7.87
C GLY A 4 8.52 10.82 8.87
N ARG A 5 7.46 10.02 8.92
CA ARG A 5 7.40 8.80 9.73
C ARG A 5 8.49 7.82 9.27
N GLU A 6 9.10 7.11 10.20
CA GLU A 6 10.06 6.05 9.88
C GLU A 6 9.34 4.82 9.34
N CYS A 7 9.93 4.13 8.35
CA CYS A 7 9.34 2.90 7.76
C CYS A 7 8.99 1.84 8.82
N SER A 8 9.77 1.73 9.90
CA SER A 8 9.54 0.74 10.96
C SER A 8 8.23 0.98 11.72
N ALA A 9 7.83 2.25 11.88
CA ALA A 9 6.59 2.62 12.56
C ALA A 9 5.37 2.25 11.72
N GLU A 10 5.42 2.43 10.40
CA GLU A 10 4.32 2.11 9.49
C GLU A 10 4.17 0.60 9.27
N ILE A 11 5.29 -0.12 9.14
CA ILE A 11 5.29 -1.59 9.17
C ILE A 11 4.64 -2.07 10.47
N SER A 12 5.04 -1.50 11.61
CA SER A 12 4.43 -1.84 12.89
C SER A 12 2.94 -1.51 12.95
N ILE A 13 2.49 -0.39 12.37
CA ILE A 13 1.07 -0.02 12.34
C ILE A 13 0.29 -1.00 11.47
N LEU A 14 0.76 -1.32 10.26
CA LEU A 14 0.03 -2.21 9.35
C LEU A 14 0.01 -3.67 9.84
N LEU A 15 1.08 -4.12 10.52
CA LEU A 15 1.14 -5.42 11.18
C LEU A 15 0.31 -5.50 12.46
N LYS A 16 0.04 -4.36 13.11
CA LYS A 16 -0.80 -4.28 14.32
C LYS A 16 -2.26 -3.97 14.01
N TRP A 17 -2.56 -3.50 12.80
CA TRP A 17 -3.91 -3.22 12.35
C TRP A 17 -4.71 -4.51 12.17
N HIS A 18 -5.59 -4.74 13.15
CA HIS A 18 -6.49 -5.87 13.31
C HIS A 18 -5.83 -7.25 13.47
N PHE A 19 -5.18 -7.42 14.63
CA PHE A 19 -5.34 -8.68 15.37
C PHE A 19 -6.80 -8.77 15.82
N THR A 20 -7.59 -9.68 15.25
CA THR A 20 -8.91 -9.99 15.81
C THR A 20 -8.69 -10.77 17.12
N PRO A 21 -8.99 -10.21 18.31
CA PRO A 21 -8.76 -10.92 19.58
C PRO A 21 -9.75 -12.07 19.79
N SER A 22 -10.78 -12.17 18.94
CA SER A 22 -11.94 -13.04 19.10
C SER A 22 -11.79 -14.41 18.46
N SER A 23 -10.68 -14.70 17.79
CA SER A 23 -10.40 -16.04 17.24
C SER A 23 -9.16 -16.63 17.91
N PRO A 24 -9.18 -17.89 18.38
CA PRO A 24 -8.02 -18.56 18.96
C PRO A 24 -6.88 -18.79 17.94
N ALA A 25 -7.10 -18.44 16.67
CA ALA A 25 -6.13 -18.55 15.61
C ALA A 25 -5.31 -17.25 15.47
N ILE A 26 -4.00 -17.38 15.58
CA ILE A 26 -3.01 -16.29 15.50
C ILE A 26 -2.88 -15.89 14.03
N GLY A 27 -3.72 -14.97 13.54
CA GLY A 27 -3.67 -14.51 12.16
C GLY A 27 -4.48 -13.24 11.89
N LEU A 28 -4.10 -12.50 10.85
CA LEU A 28 -4.77 -11.27 10.44
C LEU A 28 -6.02 -11.59 9.62
N THR A 29 -7.08 -10.83 9.83
CA THR A 29 -8.33 -10.92 9.05
C THR A 29 -8.77 -9.52 8.65
N ARG A 30 -8.61 -9.19 7.37
CA ARG A 30 -9.03 -7.93 6.75
C ARG A 30 -9.71 -8.24 5.42
N ILE A 31 -10.97 -8.65 5.50
CA ILE A 31 -11.74 -9.09 4.32
C ILE A 31 -11.98 -7.91 3.38
N ALA A 32 -11.84 -8.13 2.07
CA ALA A 32 -12.09 -7.10 1.06
C ALA A 32 -13.47 -6.46 1.20
N LEU A 33 -13.55 -5.14 0.98
CA LEU A 33 -14.79 -4.36 0.99
C LEU A 33 -15.50 -4.28 2.36
N THR A 34 -14.81 -4.60 3.46
CA THR A 34 -15.29 -4.29 4.82
C THR A 34 -14.75 -2.95 5.30
N ASP A 35 -15.31 -2.44 6.40
CA ASP A 35 -14.83 -1.21 7.03
C ASP A 35 -13.36 -1.31 7.48
N ASP A 36 -12.92 -2.48 7.94
CA ASP A 36 -11.53 -2.73 8.33
C ASP A 36 -10.57 -2.59 7.13
N GLU A 37 -11.01 -3.07 5.96
CA GLU A 37 -10.22 -2.98 4.75
C GLU A 37 -10.20 -1.57 4.17
N ARG A 38 -11.36 -0.89 4.19
CA ARG A 38 -11.45 0.54 3.86
C ARG A 38 -10.51 1.37 4.72
N ALA A 39 -10.51 1.16 6.02
CA ALA A 39 -9.69 1.92 6.94
C ALA A 39 -8.18 1.65 6.69
N GLY A 40 -7.82 0.42 6.29
CA GLY A 40 -6.48 0.08 5.82
C GLY A 40 -6.09 0.78 4.52
N ARG A 41 -7.04 0.91 3.56
CA ARG A 41 -6.85 1.67 2.32
C ARG A 41 -6.58 3.14 2.59
N GLU A 42 -7.39 3.76 3.45
CA GLU A 42 -7.29 5.17 3.80
C GLU A 42 -5.91 5.49 4.40
N LEU A 43 -5.38 4.58 5.23
CA LEU A 43 -4.04 4.69 5.80
C LEU A 43 -2.93 4.61 4.73
N VAL A 44 -3.02 3.66 3.80
CA VAL A 44 -2.05 3.57 2.69
C VAL A 44 -2.09 4.82 1.82
N VAL A 45 -3.27 5.36 1.55
CA VAL A 45 -3.45 6.62 0.80
C VAL A 45 -2.80 7.79 1.54
N GLU A 46 -2.92 7.86 2.87
CA GLU A 46 -2.23 8.87 3.68
C GLU A 46 -0.71 8.78 3.49
N TRP A 47 -0.15 7.57 3.54
CA TRP A 47 1.29 7.37 3.37
C TRP A 47 1.79 7.70 1.96
N MET A 48 1.01 7.35 0.94
CA MET A 48 1.31 7.73 -0.44
C MET A 48 1.33 9.25 -0.62
N ARG A 49 0.37 9.96 0.00
CA ARG A 49 0.32 11.44 -0.03
C ARG A 49 1.46 12.08 0.74
N ASP A 50 1.86 11.51 1.88
CA ASP A 50 3.05 11.96 2.62
C ASP A 50 4.35 11.79 1.81
N LEU A 51 4.33 10.91 0.81
CA LEU A 51 5.39 10.72 -0.17
C LEU A 51 5.11 11.49 -1.47
N ASP A 52 4.27 12.53 -1.46
CA ASP A 52 3.93 13.35 -2.62
C ASP A 52 3.60 12.55 -3.89
N LEU A 53 3.02 11.35 -3.75
CA LEU A 53 2.55 10.56 -4.88
C LEU A 53 1.21 11.11 -5.37
N ASP A 54 1.01 11.13 -6.69
CA ASP A 54 -0.29 11.38 -7.31
C ASP A 54 -1.18 10.15 -7.09
N VAL A 55 -2.11 10.25 -6.15
CA VAL A 55 -2.99 9.13 -5.75
C VAL A 55 -4.29 9.17 -6.55
N GLN A 56 -4.55 8.11 -7.30
CA GLN A 56 -5.79 7.90 -8.04
C GLN A 56 -6.47 6.61 -7.58
N VAL A 57 -7.80 6.55 -7.64
CA VAL A 57 -8.55 5.32 -7.38
C VAL A 57 -9.34 4.99 -8.63
N ASP A 58 -9.15 3.78 -9.18
CA ASP A 58 -9.86 3.36 -10.37
C ASP A 58 -11.31 2.94 -10.08
N ARG A 59 -12.08 2.61 -11.14
CA ARG A 59 -13.49 2.26 -11.03
C ARG A 59 -13.76 0.97 -10.25
N ILE A 60 -12.76 0.11 -10.08
CA ILE A 60 -12.88 -1.15 -9.33
C ILE A 60 -12.20 -1.07 -7.96
N GLY A 61 -11.73 0.13 -7.57
CA GLY A 61 -11.19 0.43 -6.25
C GLY A 61 -9.68 0.25 -6.12
N ASN A 62 -8.93 -0.01 -7.19
CA ASN A 62 -7.47 -0.05 -7.09
C ASN A 62 -6.93 1.34 -6.78
N ILE A 63 -5.96 1.43 -5.87
CA ILE A 63 -5.36 2.70 -5.45
C ILE A 63 -4.02 2.83 -6.15
N LEU A 64 -3.85 3.77 -7.06
CA LEU A 64 -2.59 3.97 -7.76
C LEU A 64 -1.88 5.19 -7.18
N GLY A 65 -0.75 4.99 -6.51
CA GLY A 65 0.19 6.05 -6.17
C GLY A 65 1.22 6.19 -7.29
N THR A 66 1.26 7.34 -7.95
CA THR A 66 2.16 7.60 -9.08
C THR A 66 3.19 8.67 -8.76
N LEU A 67 4.48 8.36 -8.93
CA LEU A 67 5.52 9.38 -8.99
C LEU A 67 5.79 9.69 -10.47
N ARG A 68 5.52 10.93 -10.88
CA ARG A 68 5.78 11.37 -12.25
C ARG A 68 7.28 11.49 -12.50
N SER A 69 7.72 11.02 -13.66
CA SER A 69 9.07 11.24 -14.17
C SER A 69 9.41 12.72 -14.25
N ALA A 70 10.71 13.02 -14.21
CA ALA A 70 11.23 14.37 -14.38
C ALA A 70 10.91 14.96 -15.76
N SER A 71 10.76 14.14 -16.80
CA SER A 71 10.35 14.61 -18.13
C SER A 71 8.89 15.07 -18.16
N GLY A 72 8.03 14.50 -17.31
CA GLY A 72 6.61 14.84 -17.19
C GLY A 72 5.76 14.52 -18.44
N ASP A 73 6.36 13.96 -19.49
CA ASP A 73 5.75 13.74 -20.81
C ASP A 73 5.15 12.34 -20.99
N GLY A 74 5.35 11.44 -20.01
CA GLY A 74 4.84 10.07 -20.05
C GLY A 74 5.44 9.21 -21.16
N SER A 75 6.62 9.59 -21.67
CA SER A 75 7.35 8.81 -22.68
C SER A 75 8.07 7.60 -22.09
N GLU A 76 8.30 7.59 -20.78
CA GLU A 76 8.95 6.50 -20.06
C GLU A 76 7.94 5.39 -19.72
N ARG A 77 8.40 4.14 -19.74
CA ARG A 77 7.55 3.02 -19.34
C ARG A 77 7.52 2.95 -17.82
N PRO A 78 6.33 2.84 -17.20
CA PRO A 78 6.26 2.82 -15.76
C PRO A 78 6.79 1.50 -15.19
N LEU A 79 7.50 1.60 -14.06
CA LEU A 79 7.80 0.45 -13.22
C LEU A 79 6.68 0.30 -12.18
N MET A 80 6.02 -0.86 -12.19
CA MET A 80 4.96 -1.15 -11.23
C MET A 80 5.47 -1.96 -10.06
N MET A 81 5.17 -1.50 -8.85
CA MET A 81 5.42 -2.23 -7.62
C MET A 81 4.13 -2.30 -6.81
N GLY A 82 3.67 -3.52 -6.54
CA GLY A 82 2.64 -3.69 -5.54
C GLY A 82 2.16 -5.11 -5.30
N SER A 83 1.06 -5.24 -4.56
CA SER A 83 0.44 -6.48 -4.08
C SER A 83 -0.98 -6.18 -3.57
N HIS A 84 -1.42 -6.67 -2.40
CA HIS A 84 -2.74 -6.40 -1.82
C HIS A 84 -2.66 -6.06 -0.32
N ILE A 85 -3.73 -5.48 0.24
CA ILE A 85 -3.86 -5.30 1.70
C ILE A 85 -4.96 -6.16 2.29
N ASP A 86 -5.98 -6.55 1.52
CA ASP A 86 -7.00 -7.47 2.01
C ASP A 86 -6.35 -8.82 2.35
N THR A 87 -6.96 -9.56 3.26
CA THR A 87 -6.53 -10.90 3.64
C THR A 87 -7.71 -11.85 3.66
N VAL A 88 -7.43 -13.15 3.58
CA VAL A 88 -8.40 -14.17 3.97
C VAL A 88 -8.49 -14.25 5.51
N THR A 89 -9.43 -15.05 6.01
CA THR A 89 -9.54 -15.34 7.45
C THR A 89 -8.27 -16.02 7.96
N ASN A 90 -7.71 -15.51 9.06
CA ASN A 90 -6.52 -16.07 9.71
C ASN A 90 -5.30 -16.16 8.78
N ALA A 91 -5.08 -15.15 7.95
CA ALA A 91 -3.94 -15.09 7.05
C ALA A 91 -2.63 -14.75 7.78
N GLY A 92 -1.51 -15.06 7.13
CA GLY A 92 -0.18 -14.66 7.60
C GLY A 92 -0.03 -13.14 7.59
N ALA A 93 0.69 -12.60 8.58
CA ALA A 93 0.76 -11.15 8.80
C ALA A 93 1.43 -10.34 7.68
N LEU A 94 2.23 -11.00 6.83
CA LEU A 94 2.97 -10.38 5.73
C LEU A 94 2.32 -10.61 4.36
N ASP A 95 1.32 -11.47 4.29
CA ASP A 95 0.70 -11.84 3.02
C ASP A 95 0.00 -10.63 2.40
N GLY A 96 0.33 -10.37 1.14
CA GLY A 96 -0.02 -9.15 0.42
C GLY A 96 0.68 -7.88 0.92
N CYS A 97 0.45 -7.54 2.19
CA CYS A 97 0.70 -6.20 2.68
C CYS A 97 2.19 -5.84 2.74
N TYR A 98 3.07 -6.85 2.83
CA TYR A 98 4.51 -6.65 2.74
C TYR A 98 4.93 -6.03 1.40
N GLY A 99 4.29 -6.42 0.29
CA GLY A 99 4.55 -5.80 -1.01
C GLY A 99 4.26 -4.29 -0.98
N VAL A 100 3.23 -3.87 -0.23
CA VAL A 100 2.83 -2.44 -0.07
C VAL A 100 3.90 -1.65 0.59
N LEU A 101 4.33 -2.17 1.71
CA LEU A 101 5.33 -1.53 2.53
C LEU A 101 6.67 -1.51 1.79
N ALA A 102 6.98 -2.55 1.01
CA ALA A 102 8.17 -2.59 0.17
C ALA A 102 8.15 -1.50 -0.92
N GLY A 103 7.04 -1.31 -1.63
CA GLY A 103 6.92 -0.25 -2.64
C GLY A 103 7.12 1.15 -2.05
N LEU A 104 6.48 1.45 -0.92
CA LEU A 104 6.65 2.72 -0.20
C LEU A 104 8.07 2.91 0.34
N ALA A 105 8.70 1.83 0.81
CA ALA A 105 10.08 1.87 1.31
C ALA A 105 11.09 2.13 0.19
N VAL A 106 10.89 1.54 -0.99
CA VAL A 106 11.72 1.82 -2.18
C VAL A 106 11.61 3.28 -2.56
N GLU A 107 10.40 3.83 -2.65
CA GLU A 107 10.20 5.26 -2.96
C GLU A 107 10.95 6.17 -1.98
N ARG A 108 10.85 5.89 -0.67
CA ARG A 108 11.62 6.63 0.35
C ARG A 108 13.13 6.50 0.17
N ALA A 109 13.63 5.32 -0.17
CA ALA A 109 15.05 5.10 -0.36
C ALA A 109 15.57 5.91 -1.55
N PHE A 110 14.82 5.94 -2.67
CA PHE A 110 15.14 6.79 -3.83
C PHE A 110 15.18 8.26 -3.45
N ARG A 111 14.15 8.76 -2.73
CA ARG A 111 14.11 10.14 -2.23
C ARG A 111 15.30 10.48 -1.34
N ARG A 112 15.65 9.61 -0.38
CA ARG A 112 16.82 9.80 0.50
C ARG A 112 18.14 9.81 -0.28
N ALA A 113 18.22 9.06 -1.36
CA ALA A 113 19.38 9.04 -2.26
C ALA A 113 19.41 10.22 -3.25
N GLY A 114 18.42 11.13 -3.21
CA GLY A 114 18.30 12.24 -4.15
C GLY A 114 17.99 11.80 -5.58
N ARG A 115 17.43 10.59 -5.75
CA ARG A 115 17.05 10.02 -7.04
C ARG A 115 15.53 10.03 -7.19
N ARG A 116 15.04 10.16 -8.42
CA ARG A 116 13.64 9.91 -8.77
C ARG A 116 13.55 8.62 -9.56
N MET A 117 12.52 7.81 -9.29
CA MET A 117 12.19 6.68 -10.15
C MET A 117 11.64 7.21 -11.48
N ALA A 118 11.99 6.55 -12.58
CA ALA A 118 11.27 6.70 -13.85
C ALA A 118 9.88 6.05 -13.66
N ASP A 119 8.84 6.87 -13.67
CA ASP A 119 7.41 6.53 -13.55
C ASP A 119 7.08 5.30 -12.68
N ALA A 120 7.08 5.46 -11.35
CA ALA A 120 6.60 4.41 -10.46
C ALA A 120 5.08 4.47 -10.35
N ILE A 121 4.37 3.40 -10.73
CA ILE A 121 2.91 3.28 -10.54
C ILE A 121 2.64 2.13 -9.56
N ALA A 122 2.00 2.41 -8.43
CA ALA A 122 1.76 1.42 -7.38
C ALA A 122 0.28 1.32 -7.01
N TRP A 123 -0.41 0.25 -7.47
CA TRP A 123 -1.20 -0.75 -6.70
C TRP A 123 -2.40 -1.32 -7.49
N PRO A 124 -2.46 -2.63 -7.74
CA PRO A 124 -3.73 -3.33 -7.97
C PRO A 124 -4.18 -4.07 -6.70
N THR A 125 -5.31 -3.70 -6.12
CA THR A 125 -5.96 -4.56 -5.11
C THR A 125 -6.62 -5.74 -5.83
N LYS A 126 -6.14 -6.97 -5.60
CA LYS A 126 -6.94 -8.17 -5.91
C LYS A 126 -6.58 -9.34 -5.01
N ASN A 127 -7.45 -9.65 -4.05
CA ASN A 127 -8.08 -10.97 -4.08
C ASN A 127 -9.49 -10.83 -4.66
N GLY A 128 -9.75 -11.56 -5.74
CA GLY A 128 -11.08 -11.74 -6.30
C GLY A 128 -11.96 -12.62 -5.42
N ALA A 129 -11.92 -12.46 -4.09
CA ALA A 129 -12.85 -13.10 -3.17
C ALA A 129 -14.18 -12.33 -3.15
N VAL A 130 -14.78 -12.16 -4.34
CA VAL A 130 -16.24 -11.99 -4.43
C VAL A 130 -16.78 -13.33 -3.95
N ARG A 131 -17.19 -13.42 -2.68
CA ARG A 131 -18.12 -14.47 -2.26
C ARG A 131 -19.34 -14.34 -3.18
N ARG A 132 -19.52 -15.32 -4.07
CA ARG A 132 -20.86 -15.74 -4.44
C ARG A 132 -21.50 -16.41 -3.23
#